data_AF-A0A2W0BEJ4-F1
#
_entry.id   AF-A0A2W0BEJ4-F1
#
_cell.length_a   1.000
_cell.length_b   1.000
_cell.length_c   1.000
_cell.angle_alpha   90.00
_cell.angle_beta   90.00
_cell.angle_gamma   90.00
#
_symmetry.space_group_name_H-M   'P 1'
#
loop_
_entity.id
_entity.type
_entity.pdbx_description
1 polymer ?
#
loop_
_entity_poly.entity_id
_entity_poly.type
_entity_poly.pdbx_seq_one_letter_code
_entity_poly.pdbx_strand_id
1 'polypeptide(L)' 'VCNEIYVEMRKMARQMERHDVMLRVNPEVVKALKANNARWLQEMEELAGKTIIVKSDPVLHQEQFDIN' A
#
# COMPACT_ATOMS: atom_id res chain seq x y z
N VAL A 1 12.44 -2.85 -4.48
CA VAL A 1 11.35 -1.86 -4.29
C VAL A 1 9.95 -2.51 -4.28
N CYS A 2 9.25 -2.79 -5.40
CA CYS A 2 7.88 -3.34 -5.34
C CYS A 2 7.75 -4.67 -4.55
N ASN A 3 8.73 -5.55 -4.67
CA ASN A 3 8.71 -6.84 -3.98
C ASN A 3 8.96 -6.70 -2.46
N GLU A 4 9.72 -5.68 -2.03
CA GLU A 4 9.93 -5.38 -0.61
C GLU A 4 8.69 -4.76 0.03
N ILE A 5 8.02 -3.83 -0.68
CA ILE A 5 6.73 -3.26 -0.25
C ILE A 5 5.72 -4.39 -0.01
N TYR A 6 5.67 -5.37 -0.91
CA TYR A 6 4.77 -6.51 -0.80
C TYR A 6 5.04 -7.36 0.45
N VAL A 7 6.30 -7.66 0.75
CA VAL A 7 6.69 -8.49 1.91
C VAL A 7 6.42 -7.76 3.22
N GLU A 8 6.74 -6.46 3.30
CA GLU A 8 6.55 -5.65 4.50
C GLU A 8 5.06 -5.40 4.77
N MET A 9 4.27 -5.11 3.72
CA MET A 9 2.81 -5.04 3.83
C MET A 9 2.21 -6.37 4.32
N ARG A 10 2.70 -7.52 3.84
CA ARG A 10 2.18 -8.83 4.27
C ARG A 10 2.51 -9.13 5.74
N LYS A 11 3.65 -8.64 6.26
CA LYS A 11 4.00 -8.75 7.68
C LYS A 11 3.12 -7.85 8.55
N MET A 12 2.99 -6.57 8.20
CA MET A 12 2.18 -5.61 8.98
C MET A 12 0.69 -5.97 8.96
N ALA A 13 0.19 -6.44 7.80
CA ALA A 13 -1.17 -6.95 7.66
C ALA A 13 -1.46 -8.18 8.54
N ARG A 14 -0.46 -8.95 8.98
CA ARG A 14 -0.67 -10.06 9.92
C ARG A 14 -0.69 -9.62 11.39
N GLN A 15 -0.07 -8.49 11.73
CA GLN A 15 0.10 -8.04 13.12
C GLN A 15 -0.95 -7.03 13.60
N MET A 16 -1.60 -6.31 12.68
CA MET A 16 -2.59 -5.28 13.05
C MET A 16 -4.01 -5.86 13.10
N GLU A 17 -4.49 -6.23 14.29
CA GLU A 17 -5.74 -6.98 14.47
C GLU A 17 -7.05 -6.24 14.10
N ARG A 18 -7.05 -4.91 13.93
CA ARG A 18 -8.30 -4.14 13.69
C ARG A 18 -8.22 -2.85 12.85
N HIS A 19 -7.04 -2.44 12.38
CA HIS A 19 -6.90 -1.14 11.72
C HIS A 19 -6.76 -1.28 10.19
N ASP A 20 -7.45 -0.40 9.46
CA ASP A 20 -7.24 -0.16 8.04
C ASP A 20 -5.76 0.14 7.78
N VAL A 21 -5.20 -0.40 6.70
CA VAL A 21 -3.79 -0.21 6.36
C VAL A 21 -3.65 1.06 5.56
N MET A 22 -2.97 2.08 6.09
CA MET A 22 -2.75 3.33 5.37
C MET A 22 -1.38 3.31 4.68
N LEU A 23 -1.38 3.25 3.35
CA LEU A 23 -0.17 3.28 2.52
C LEU A 23 0.06 4.69 1.98
N ARG A 24 1.09 5.36 2.49
CA ARG A 24 1.55 6.66 1.99
C ARG A 24 2.71 6.49 1.03
N VAL A 25 2.54 6.97 -0.19
CA VAL A 25 3.58 6.90 -1.24
C VAL A 25 3.56 8.16 -2.11
N ASN A 26 4.60 8.35 -2.91
CA ASN A 26 4.67 9.44 -3.87
C ASN A 26 3.50 9.39 -4.89
N PRO A 27 2.94 10.52 -5.35
CA PRO A 27 1.87 10.57 -6.35
C PRO A 27 2.16 9.79 -7.64
N GLU A 28 3.41 9.68 -8.09
CA GLU A 28 3.77 8.85 -9.26
C GLU A 28 3.56 7.36 -8.98
N VAL A 29 3.91 6.91 -7.78
CA VAL A 29 3.69 5.54 -7.32
C VAL A 29 2.21 5.27 -7.09
N VAL A 30 1.44 6.24 -6.54
CA VAL A 30 -0.03 6.11 -6.45
C VAL A 30 -0.65 5.91 -7.83
N LYS A 31 -0.21 6.66 -8.83
CA LYS A 31 -0.69 6.47 -10.21
C LYS A 31 -0.38 5.07 -10.72
N ALA A 32 0.80 4.53 -10.45
CA ALA A 32 1.17 3.17 -10.83
C ALA A 32 0.37 2.10 -10.07
N LEU A 33 0.11 2.29 -8.78
CA LEU A 33 -0.69 1.38 -7.95
C LEU A 33 -2.18 1.39 -8.33
N LYS A 34 -2.72 2.56 -8.69
CA LYS A 34 -4.09 2.71 -9.20
C LYS A 34 -4.20 2.39 -10.69
N ALA A 35 -3.08 2.32 -11.42
CA ALA A 35 -3.08 1.85 -12.79
C ALA A 35 -3.61 0.42 -12.85
N ASN A 36 -4.21 0.05 -13.98
CA ASN A 36 -4.92 -1.22 -14.14
C ASN A 36 -6.04 -1.41 -13.10
N ASN A 37 -6.84 -0.35 -12.90
CA ASN A 37 -8.06 -0.39 -12.08
C ASN A 37 -7.83 -0.70 -10.58
N ALA A 38 -6.66 -0.34 -10.04
CA ALA A 38 -6.28 -0.67 -8.66
C ALA A 38 -6.34 -2.17 -8.34
N ARG A 39 -6.17 -3.05 -9.35
CA ARG A 39 -6.22 -4.50 -9.19
C ARG A 39 -5.28 -5.01 -8.10
N TRP A 40 -4.07 -4.47 -8.02
CA TRP A 40 -3.10 -4.81 -6.98
C TRP A 40 -3.60 -4.48 -5.57
N LEU A 41 -4.29 -3.35 -5.41
CA LEU A 41 -4.88 -2.97 -4.13
C LEU A 41 -6.04 -3.89 -3.78
N GLN A 42 -6.94 -4.19 -4.73
CA GLN A 42 -8.04 -5.14 -4.50
C GLN A 42 -7.52 -6.53 -4.11
N GLU A 43 -6.53 -7.07 -4.84
CA GLU A 43 -5.96 -8.39 -4.52
C GLU A 43 -5.30 -8.38 -3.13
N MET A 44 -4.64 -7.27 -2.76
CA MET A 44 -4.09 -7.11 -1.41
C MET A 44 -5.17 -6.98 -0.33
N GLU A 45 -6.24 -6.23 -0.59
CA GLU A 45 -7.38 -6.07 0.33
C GLU A 45 -8.10 -7.41 0.54
N GLU A 46 -8.32 -8.19 -0.52
CA GLU A 46 -8.91 -9.52 -0.46
C GLU A 46 -8.00 -10.52 0.28
N LEU A 47 -6.69 -10.48 0.03
CA LEU A 47 -5.73 -11.39 0.66
C LEU A 47 -5.50 -11.05 2.14
N ALA A 48 -5.47 -9.77 2.48
CA ALA A 48 -5.35 -9.30 3.86
C ALA A 48 -6.69 -9.31 4.62
N GLY A 49 -7.82 -9.32 3.91
CA GLY A 49 -9.16 -9.15 4.47
C GLY A 49 -9.38 -7.77 5.09
N LYS A 50 -8.68 -6.74 4.60
CA LYS A 50 -8.60 -5.39 5.21
C LYS A 50 -8.64 -4.32 4.16
N THR A 51 -9.20 -3.16 4.49
CA THR A 51 -9.22 -2.01 3.60
C THR A 51 -7.84 -1.34 3.56
N ILE A 52 -7.36 -1.04 2.35
CA ILE A 52 -6.07 -0.39 2.11
C ILE A 52 -6.31 1.05 1.63
N ILE A 53 -5.92 2.01 2.45
CA ILE A 53 -6.09 3.43 2.18
C ILE A 53 -4.79 3.99 1.59
N VAL A 54 -4.78 4.26 0.28
CA VAL A 54 -3.61 4.85 -0.39
C VAL A 54 -3.66 6.37 -0.37
N LYS A 55 -2.64 7.01 0.18
CA LYS A 55 -2.45 8.48 0.16
C LYS A 55 -1.23 8.88 -0.66
N SER A 56 -1.42 9.83 -1.57
CA SER A 56 -0.35 10.47 -2.30
C SER A 56 0.27 11.57 -1.47
N ASP A 57 1.58 11.49 -1.25
CA ASP A 57 2.33 12.50 -0.53
C ASP A 57 3.50 13.00 -1.41
N PRO A 58 3.46 14.26 -1.90
CA PRO A 58 4.48 14.79 -2.81
C PRO A 58 5.80 15.12 -2.10
N VAL A 59 5.83 15.21 -0.76
CA VAL A 59 7.10 15.38 -0.02
C VAL A 59 7.82 14.05 0.20
N LEU A 60 7.14 12.92 -0.01
CA LEU A 60 7.71 11.58 0.00
C LEU A 60 8.48 11.32 -1.31
N HIS A 61 9.73 10.88 -1.20
CA HIS A 61 10.49 10.45 -2.37
C HIS A 61 9.88 9.17 -2.97
N GLN A 62 10.01 9.01 -4.29
CA GLN A 62 9.46 7.88 -5.05
C GLN A 62 9.91 6.49 -4.55
N GLU A 63 11.07 6.41 -3.90
CA GLU A 63 11.63 5.17 -3.34
C GLU A 63 11.21 4.92 -1.88
N GLN A 64 10.57 5.90 -1.24
CA GLN A 64 10.10 5.80 0.14
C GLN A 64 8.59 5.53 0.18
N PHE A 65 8.17 4.73 1.16
CA PHE A 65 6.78 4.42 1.45
C PHE A 65 6.59 4.32 2.97
N ASP A 66 5.44 4.76 3.45
CA ASP A 66 5.03 4.67 4.86
C ASP A 66 3.77 3.82 4.97
N ILE A 67 3.75 2.91 5.94
CA ILE A 67 2.62 2.02 6.20
C ILE A 67 2.26 2.18 7.69
N ASN A 68 1.01 2.58 7.96
CA ASN A 68 0.48 2.79 9.31
C ASN A 68 -0.86 2.08 9.51
#